data_AF-A0A942SR97-F1
#
_entry.id   AF-A0A942SR97-F1
#
_cell.length_a   1.000
_cell.length_b   1.000
_cell.length_c   1.000
_cell.angle_alpha   90.00
_cell.angle_beta   90.00
_cell.angle_gamma   90.00
#
_symmetry.space_group_name_H-M   'P 1'
#
loop_
_entity.id
_entity.type
_entity.pdbx_description
1 polymer ?
#
loop_
_entity_poly.entity_id
_entity_poly.type
_entity_poly.pdbx_seq_one_letter_code
_entity_poly.pdbx_strand_id
1 'polypeptide(L)'
;MKLTKWKIAIISIILIPILIISILYIKFDRLPIYTFKGQKVYYNHAVYKTDAAFLQKYTDGKLQTDGVIGKTRDSKFLGFKTTVFKAKGYNKSEVIIIKGLMFDDVLIKEKKTGE
;
A
#
# COMPACT_ATOMS: atom_id res chain seq x y z
N MET A 1 -27.36 26.06 -27.44
CA MET A 1 -26.27 25.61 -28.35
C MET A 1 -26.27 24.08 -28.37
N LYS A 2 -26.77 23.42 -29.43
CA LYS A 2 -26.82 21.95 -29.50
C LYS A 2 -25.40 21.41 -29.69
N LEU A 3 -24.88 20.65 -28.73
CA LEU A 3 -23.60 19.94 -28.91
C LEU A 3 -23.80 18.87 -29.98
N THR A 4 -22.97 18.91 -31.02
CA THR A 4 -22.92 17.88 -32.05
C THR A 4 -22.34 16.59 -31.46
N LYS A 5 -22.81 15.43 -31.93
CA LYS A 5 -22.42 14.10 -31.41
C LYS A 5 -20.89 13.90 -31.30
N TRP A 6 -20.13 14.50 -32.21
CA TRP A 6 -18.65 14.48 -32.21
C TRP A 6 -18.02 15.28 -31.06
N LYS A 7 -18.62 16.41 -30.66
CA LYS A 7 -18.15 17.19 -29.50
C LYS A 7 -18.38 16.42 -28.19
N ILE A 8 -19.47 15.67 -28.09
CA ILE A 8 -19.75 14.80 -26.94
C ILE A 8 -18.73 13.67 -26.85
N ALA A 9 -18.37 13.05 -27.97
CA ALA A 9 -17.35 12.00 -28.01
C ALA A 9 -15.97 12.49 -27.54
N ILE A 10 -15.56 13.69 -27.99
CA ILE A 10 -14.28 14.30 -27.58
C ILE A 10 -14.29 14.64 -26.08
N ILE A 11 -15.37 15.23 -25.57
CA ILE A 11 -15.50 15.54 -24.14
C ILE A 11 -15.46 14.24 -23.32
N SER A 12 -16.13 13.18 -23.77
CA SER A 12 -16.16 11.89 -23.07
C SER A 12 -14.76 11.26 -22.96
N ILE A 13 -13.95 11.33 -24.02
CA ILE A 13 -12.56 10.83 -24.04
C ILE A 13 -11.68 11.54 -23.02
N ILE A 14 -11.93 12.80 -22.72
CA ILE A 14 -11.16 13.57 -21.72
C ILE A 14 -11.74 13.36 -20.31
N LEU A 15 -13.07 13.33 -20.18
CA LEU A 15 -13.74 13.27 -18.89
C LEU A 15 -13.53 11.92 -18.20
N ILE A 16 -13.61 10.81 -18.95
CA ILE A 16 -13.45 9.45 -18.42
C ILE A 16 -12.09 9.25 -17.72
N PRO A 17 -10.93 9.55 -18.33
CA PRO A 17 -9.65 9.38 -17.67
C PRO A 17 -9.50 10.29 -16.45
N ILE A 18 -10.01 11.53 -16.48
CA ILE A 18 -10.03 12.41 -15.30
C ILE A 18 -10.81 11.77 -14.15
N LEU A 19 -11.97 11.17 -14.45
CA LEU A 19 -12.81 10.49 -13.48
C LEU A 19 -12.12 9.26 -12.89
N ILE A 20 -11.46 8.47 -13.72
CA ILE A 20 -10.64 7.31 -13.29
C ILE A 20 -9.52 7.75 -12.36
N ILE A 21 -8.75 8.78 -12.75
CA ILE A 21 -7.66 9.35 -11.94
C ILE A 21 -8.20 9.85 -10.59
N SER A 22 -9.35 10.53 -10.59
CA SER A 22 -9.97 11.06 -9.36
C SER A 22 -10.38 9.93 -8.40
N ILE A 23 -10.99 8.86 -8.92
CA ILE A 23 -11.36 7.69 -8.11
C ILE A 23 -10.12 7.02 -7.51
N LEU A 24 -9.05 6.86 -8.31
CA LEU A 24 -7.79 6.30 -7.85
C LEU A 24 -7.15 7.17 -6.76
N TYR A 25 -7.19 8.49 -6.93
CA TYR A 25 -6.66 9.43 -5.95
C TYR A 25 -7.40 9.34 -4.61
N ILE A 26 -8.74 9.33 -4.62
CA ILE A 26 -9.56 9.17 -3.39
C ILE A 26 -9.26 7.83 -2.71
N LYS A 27 -9.14 6.74 -3.47
CA LYS A 27 -8.77 5.43 -2.92
C LYS A 27 -7.41 5.48 -2.22
N PHE A 28 -6.42 6.14 -2.83
CA PHE A 28 -5.08 6.27 -2.27
C PHE A 28 -5.04 7.17 -1.03
N ASP A 29 -5.89 8.21 -0.99
CA ASP A 29 -5.93 9.11 0.15
C ASP A 29 -6.54 8.45 1.40
N ARG A 30 -7.58 7.63 1.22
CA ARG A 30 -8.23 6.85 2.28
C ARG A 30 -7.41 5.66 2.79
N LEU A 31 -6.23 5.40 2.24
CA LEU A 31 -5.37 4.32 2.71
C LEU A 31 -4.94 4.56 4.16
N PRO A 32 -5.04 3.53 5.02
CA PRO A 32 -4.63 3.65 6.41
C PRO A 32 -3.13 3.97 6.52
N ILE A 33 -2.81 4.72 7.57
CA ILE A 33 -1.46 5.19 7.84
C ILE A 33 -0.79 4.28 8.88
N TYR A 34 0.32 3.68 8.50
CA TYR A 34 1.17 2.85 9.36
C TYR A 34 2.30 3.72 9.93
N THR A 35 2.60 3.62 11.22
CA THR A 35 3.67 4.43 11.84
C THR A 35 4.94 3.62 11.98
N PHE A 36 6.05 4.13 11.46
CA PHE A 36 7.37 3.49 11.56
C PHE A 36 8.12 4.02 12.79
N LYS A 37 8.62 3.14 13.65
CA LYS A 37 9.55 3.51 14.75
C LYS A 37 10.65 2.46 14.84
N GLY A 38 11.85 2.78 14.35
CA GLY A 38 12.96 1.82 14.30
C GLY A 38 12.60 0.61 13.44
N GLN A 39 12.81 -0.61 13.92
CA GLN A 39 12.47 -1.86 13.18
C GLN A 39 11.02 -2.32 13.39
N LYS A 40 10.16 -1.49 13.99
CA LYS A 40 8.76 -1.83 14.31
C LYS A 40 7.80 -0.91 13.58
N VAL A 41 6.69 -1.49 13.11
CA VAL A 41 5.59 -0.75 12.48
C VAL A 41 4.33 -0.91 13.30
N TYR A 42 3.60 0.19 13.49
CA TYR A 42 2.44 0.27 14.35
C TYR A 42 1.21 0.64 13.52
N TYR A 43 0.16 -0.17 13.64
CA TYR A 43 -1.14 0.12 13.04
C TYR A 43 -2.26 -0.51 13.85
N ASN A 44 -3.28 0.29 14.19
CA ASN A 44 -4.49 -0.15 14.89
C ASN A 44 -4.21 -1.09 16.10
N HIS A 45 -3.34 -0.66 17.02
CA HIS A 45 -2.88 -1.42 18.21
C HIS A 45 -2.08 -2.70 17.94
N ALA A 46 -1.85 -3.06 16.68
CA ALA A 46 -0.93 -4.12 16.29
C ALA A 46 0.49 -3.57 16.13
N VAL A 47 1.45 -4.36 16.60
CA VAL A 47 2.88 -4.14 16.39
C VAL A 47 3.35 -5.16 15.38
N TYR A 48 4.07 -4.71 14.37
CA TYR A 48 4.67 -5.53 13.33
C TYR A 48 6.18 -5.43 13.45
N LYS A 49 6.87 -6.55 13.28
CA LYS A 49 8.33 -6.64 13.29
C LYS A 49 8.84 -7.30 12.02
N THR A 50 10.03 -6.90 11.58
CA THR A 50 10.75 -7.56 10.49
C THR A 50 10.94 -9.05 10.78
N ASP A 51 10.69 -9.87 9.77
CA ASP A 51 10.95 -11.31 9.82
C ASP A 51 11.84 -11.71 8.64
N ALA A 52 13.07 -12.12 8.96
CA ALA A 52 14.08 -12.43 7.96
C ALA A 52 13.70 -13.63 7.08
N ALA A 53 13.00 -14.64 7.61
CA ALA A 53 12.61 -15.82 6.85
C ALA A 53 11.53 -15.47 5.82
N PHE A 54 10.57 -14.63 6.19
CA PHE A 54 9.56 -14.11 5.27
C PHE A 54 10.14 -13.12 4.26
N LEU A 55 11.09 -12.28 4.68
CA LEU A 55 11.83 -11.40 3.77
C LEU A 55 12.56 -12.21 2.70
N GLN A 56 13.25 -13.29 3.09
CA GLN A 56 13.90 -14.18 2.15
C GLN A 56 12.91 -14.84 1.18
N LYS A 57 11.75 -15.30 1.66
CA LYS A 57 10.69 -15.83 0.78
C LYS A 57 10.18 -14.79 -0.22
N TYR A 58 10.12 -13.52 0.16
CA TYR A 58 9.74 -12.43 -0.74
C TYR A 58 10.82 -12.15 -1.78
N THR A 59 12.09 -12.07 -1.38
CA THR A 59 13.23 -11.90 -2.29
C THR A 59 13.36 -13.07 -3.28
N ASP A 60 13.09 -14.30 -2.84
CA ASP A 60 13.05 -15.50 -3.69
C ASP A 60 11.83 -15.54 -4.65
N GLY A 61 10.90 -14.59 -4.55
CA GLY A 61 9.65 -14.57 -5.33
C GLY A 61 8.58 -15.57 -4.88
N LYS A 62 8.83 -16.33 -3.80
CA LYS A 62 7.87 -17.29 -3.21
C LYS A 62 6.74 -16.60 -2.44
N LEU A 63 6.97 -15.37 -1.98
CA LEU A 63 5.95 -14.51 -1.38
C LEU A 63 5.61 -13.38 -2.34
N GLN A 64 4.33 -13.23 -2.68
CA GLN A 64 3.84 -12.20 -3.60
C GLN A 64 2.96 -11.19 -2.87
N THR A 65 2.71 -10.04 -3.50
CA THR A 65 1.79 -9.00 -3.00
C THR A 65 0.39 -9.15 -3.63
N ASP A 66 -0.66 -8.98 -2.83
CA ASP A 66 -2.07 -9.08 -3.24
C ASP A 66 -2.73 -7.71 -3.46
N GLY A 67 -2.08 -6.62 -3.06
CA GLY A 67 -2.54 -5.26 -3.27
C GLY A 67 -2.09 -4.28 -2.19
N VAL A 68 -2.21 -2.99 -2.50
CA VAL A 68 -1.91 -1.90 -1.56
C VAL A 68 -2.98 -1.86 -0.47
N ILE A 69 -2.54 -1.89 0.78
CA ILE A 69 -3.41 -1.83 1.96
C ILE A 69 -3.11 -0.63 2.86
N GLY A 70 -2.04 0.12 2.61
CA GLY A 70 -1.69 1.26 3.45
C GLY A 70 -0.51 2.07 2.94
N LYS A 71 -0.20 3.12 3.67
CA LYS A 71 0.96 4.00 3.47
C LYS A 71 1.63 4.26 4.81
N THR A 72 2.94 4.47 4.84
CA THR A 72 3.61 4.82 6.11
C THR A 72 3.56 6.32 6.39
N ARG A 73 3.49 6.71 7.67
CA ARG A 73 3.69 8.09 8.13
C ARG A 73 5.18 8.42 8.03
N ASP A 74 5.53 9.31 7.10
CA ASP A 74 6.81 10.03 7.04
C ASP A 74 8.10 9.18 6.96
N SER A 75 8.17 8.15 6.11
CA SER A 75 9.49 7.75 5.60
C SER A 75 9.89 8.80 4.56
N LYS A 76 10.79 9.71 4.94
CA LYS A 76 11.34 10.76 4.06
C LYS A 76 12.64 10.27 3.44
N PHE A 77 12.61 9.18 2.68
CA PHE A 77 13.67 8.99 1.70
C PHE A 77 13.27 9.78 0.45
N LEU A 78 13.77 11.02 0.32
CA LEU A 78 13.52 11.93 -0.81
C LEU A 78 12.03 12.25 -1.08
N GLY A 79 11.15 12.16 -0.07
CA GLY A 79 9.72 12.43 -0.20
C GLY A 79 8.89 11.25 -0.76
N PHE A 80 9.53 10.13 -1.07
CA PHE A 80 8.83 8.90 -1.50
C PHE A 80 8.24 8.19 -0.29
N LYS A 81 6.90 8.11 -0.25
CA LYS A 81 6.18 7.39 0.80
C LYS A 81 6.32 5.88 0.60
N THR A 82 6.79 5.17 1.61
CA THR A 82 6.70 3.69 1.62
C THR A 82 5.24 3.26 1.55
N THR A 83 4.98 2.30 0.69
CA THR A 83 3.65 1.74 0.47
C THR A 83 3.57 0.38 1.17
N VAL A 84 2.44 0.12 1.84
CA VAL A 84 2.20 -1.13 2.55
C VAL A 84 1.30 -2.02 1.70
N PHE A 85 1.76 -3.23 1.45
CA PHE A 85 1.10 -4.24 0.65
C PHE A 85 0.68 -5.42 1.51
N LYS A 86 -0.40 -6.08 1.12
CA LYS A 86 -0.82 -7.36 1.69
C LYS A 86 0.01 -8.48 1.08
N ALA A 87 0.51 -9.40 1.91
CA ALA A 87 1.08 -10.65 1.43
C ALA A 87 -0.02 -11.60 0.90
N LYS A 88 0.18 -12.13 -0.32
CA LYS A 88 -0.76 -13.04 -0.98
C LYS A 88 -0.86 -14.35 -0.20
N GLY A 89 -2.09 -14.79 0.09
CA GLY A 89 -2.35 -15.99 0.88
C GLY A 89 -2.28 -15.80 2.40
N TYR A 90 -2.00 -14.59 2.90
CA TYR A 90 -1.96 -14.29 4.33
C TYR A 90 -3.05 -13.29 4.73
N ASN A 91 -3.43 -13.28 6.02
CA ASN A 91 -4.35 -12.29 6.54
C ASN A 91 -3.68 -10.91 6.55
N LYS A 92 -4.45 -9.86 6.20
CA LYS A 92 -4.00 -8.45 6.19
C LYS A 92 -3.44 -8.01 7.54
N SER A 93 -3.92 -8.61 8.62
CA SER A 93 -3.49 -8.29 9.97
C SER A 93 -2.24 -9.04 10.39
N GLU A 94 -1.80 -10.09 9.68
CA GLU A 94 -0.72 -10.98 10.10
C GLU A 94 0.60 -10.69 9.39
N VAL A 95 0.59 -10.57 8.06
CA VAL A 95 1.81 -10.37 7.26
C VAL A 95 1.61 -9.23 6.28
N ILE A 96 2.48 -8.23 6.39
CA ILE A 96 2.48 -7.05 5.53
C ILE A 96 3.85 -6.87 4.90
N ILE A 97 3.85 -6.37 3.66
CA ILE A 97 5.08 -6.11 2.90
C ILE A 97 5.19 -4.60 2.74
N ILE A 98 6.31 -4.03 3.15
CA ILE A 98 6.59 -2.62 2.95
C ILE A 98 7.50 -2.47 1.74
N LYS A 99 7.10 -1.61 0.81
CA LYS A 99 7.88 -1.31 -0.39
C LYS A 99 8.20 0.17 -0.47
N GLY A 100 9.49 0.48 -0.50
CA GLY A 100 10.05 1.81 -0.63
C GLY A 100 10.93 1.94 -1.87
N LEU A 101 11.49 3.12 -2.11
CA LEU A 101 12.38 3.35 -3.26
C LEU A 101 13.70 2.56 -3.14
N MET A 102 14.22 2.40 -1.92
CA MET A 102 15.51 1.78 -1.64
C MET A 102 15.43 0.61 -0.65
N PHE A 103 14.23 0.27 -0.19
CA PHE A 103 14.06 -0.69 0.90
C PHE A 103 12.73 -1.40 0.76
N ASP A 104 12.80 -2.73 0.78
CA ASP A 104 11.66 -3.62 0.87
C ASP A 104 11.80 -4.45 2.15
N ASP A 105 10.70 -4.62 2.88
CA ASP A 105 10.68 -5.43 4.09
C ASP A 105 9.41 -6.24 4.21
N VAL A 106 9.49 -7.35 4.95
CA VAL A 106 8.33 -8.16 5.30
C VAL A 106 8.17 -8.18 6.81
N LEU A 107 7.02 -7.70 7.25
CA LEU A 107 6.70 -7.55 8.65
C LEU A 107 5.59 -8.50 9.06
N ILE A 108 5.78 -9.13 10.21
CA ILE A 108 4.79 -10.03 10.81
C ILE A 108 4.27 -9.41 12.09
N LYS A 109 2.97 -9.56 12.33
CA LYS A 109 2.32 -9.13 13.57
C LYS A 109 2.95 -9.86 14.76
N GLU A 110 3.44 -9.08 15.71
CA GLU A 110 3.87 -9.55 17.01
C GLU A 110 2.63 -10.05 17.76
N LYS A 111 2.54 -11.36 18.01
CA LYS A 111 1.55 -11.90 18.95
C LYS A 111 1.88 -11.31 20.32
N LYS A 112 0.90 -10.69 20.99
CA LYS A 112 1.05 -10.37 22.42
C LYS A 112 1.28 -11.70 23.14
N THR A 113 2.48 -11.92 23.67
CA THR A 113 2.73 -13.01 24.59
C THR A 113 2.01 -12.66 25.90
N GLY A 114 0.82 -13.22 26.10
CA GLY A 114 0.02 -13.00 27.31
C GLY A 114 -1.46 -12.81 27.02
N GLU A 115 -2.14 -13.90 26.69
CA GLU A 115 -3.51 -14.24 27.07
C GLU A 115 -3.64 -15.76 27.07
#